data_AF-A0A2V2GQL3-F1
#
_entry.id   AF-A0A2V2GQL3-F1
#
_cell.length_a   1.000
_cell.length_b   1.000
_cell.length_c   1.000
_cell.angle_alpha   90.00
_cell.angle_beta   90.00
_cell.angle_gamma   90.00
#
_symmetry.space_group_name_H-M   'P 1'
#
loop_
_entity.id
_entity.type
_entity.pdbx_description
1 polymer ?
#
loop_
_entity_poly.entity_id
_entity_poly.type
_entity_poly.pdbx_seq_one_letter_code
_entity_poly.pdbx_strand_id
1 'polypeptide(L)'
;MNIDIRLSLDFFDHPKSKKLKKRLGLEGVMALLKLWAWTAGNRPGGMLTGLDAEAVELAADWDGEDGTFVSTLLDLRLLDDADGTFAIHDWEDHQAYASKSEERSSKAKKAAEARWSKAKEDMGAGASNAQPMLTDATSINEHTFSNAPETRNQKPVFYNTTPDGVVVDADPGDDPDAPASEPEEKNPR
;
A
#
# COMPACT_ATOMS: atom_id res chain seq x y z
N MET A 1 -4.51 4.98 -0.82
CA MET A 1 -3.55 4.19 -1.62
C MET A 1 -4.37 3.25 -2.49
N ASN A 2 -4.14 3.21 -3.80
CA ASN A 2 -4.77 2.19 -4.65
C ASN A 2 -4.15 0.84 -4.32
N ILE A 3 -4.97 -0.21 -4.24
CA ILE A 3 -4.53 -1.58 -3.92
C ILE A 3 -4.52 -2.48 -5.16
N ASP A 4 -5.08 -2.01 -6.28
CA ASP A 4 -5.25 -2.75 -7.52
C ASP A 4 -5.10 -1.83 -8.75
N ILE A 5 -4.78 -2.45 -9.89
CA ILE A 5 -4.88 -1.87 -11.23
C ILE A 5 -5.81 -2.72 -12.07
N ARG A 6 -6.48 -2.12 -13.06
CA ARG A 6 -7.30 -2.85 -14.02
C ARG A 6 -6.45 -3.26 -15.22
N LEU A 7 -6.48 -4.54 -15.57
CA LEU A 7 -5.85 -5.04 -16.77
C LEU A 7 -6.95 -5.52 -17.74
N SER A 8 -6.91 -5.04 -18.97
CA SER A 8 -7.80 -5.55 -20.02
C SER A 8 -7.53 -7.02 -20.27
N LEU A 9 -8.58 -7.82 -20.49
CA LEU A 9 -8.45 -9.24 -20.86
C LEU A 9 -7.69 -9.42 -22.18
N ASP A 10 -7.81 -8.44 -23.09
CA ASP A 10 -7.15 -8.45 -24.40
C ASP A 10 -5.73 -7.89 -24.35
N PHE A 11 -5.20 -7.56 -23.17
CA PHE A 11 -3.89 -6.92 -23.02
C PHE A 11 -2.78 -7.69 -23.74
N PHE A 12 -2.70 -9.01 -23.55
CA PHE A 12 -1.66 -9.83 -24.16
C PHE A 12 -1.83 -10.00 -25.67
N ASP A 13 -3.06 -9.82 -26.17
CA ASP A 13 -3.37 -9.92 -27.59
C ASP A 13 -3.29 -8.60 -28.35
N HIS A 14 -3.27 -7.48 -27.63
CA HIS A 14 -3.23 -6.14 -28.18
C HIS A 14 -1.96 -5.90 -29.03
N PRO A 15 -2.06 -5.22 -30.19
CA PRO A 15 -0.90 -4.98 -31.06
C PRO A 15 0.27 -4.27 -30.38
N LYS A 16 0.02 -3.31 -29.47
CA LYS A 16 1.08 -2.62 -28.72
C LYS A 16 1.84 -3.60 -27.83
N SER A 17 1.14 -4.46 -27.09
CA SER A 17 1.74 -5.46 -26.20
C SER A 17 2.53 -6.52 -26.96
N LYS A 18 2.00 -6.99 -28.10
CA LYS A 18 2.72 -7.91 -29.00
C LYS A 18 3.99 -7.28 -29.57
N LYS A 19 3.93 -6.01 -29.98
CA LYS A 19 5.10 -5.26 -30.46
C LYS A 19 6.13 -5.04 -29.35
N LEU A 20 5.69 -4.69 -28.14
CA LEU A 20 6.55 -4.54 -26.97
C LEU A 20 7.29 -5.86 -26.69
N LYS A 21 6.55 -6.97 -26.59
CA LYS A 21 7.13 -8.31 -26.41
C LYS A 21 8.14 -8.65 -27.52
N LYS A 22 7.85 -8.28 -28.77
CA LYS A 22 8.75 -8.53 -29.89
C LYS A 22 10.05 -7.71 -29.79
N ARG A 23 10.01 -6.49 -29.26
CA ARG A 23 11.17 -5.59 -29.15
C ARG A 23 12.02 -5.89 -27.91
N LEU A 24 11.39 -6.07 -26.76
CA LEU A 24 12.06 -6.12 -25.45
C LEU A 24 11.88 -7.47 -24.72
N GLY A 25 11.26 -8.46 -25.37
CA GLY A 25 10.99 -9.75 -24.75
C GLY A 25 9.90 -9.70 -23.69
N LEU A 26 9.83 -10.76 -22.87
CA LEU A 26 8.89 -10.83 -21.75
C LEU A 26 9.25 -9.82 -20.65
N GLU A 27 10.54 -9.53 -20.47
CA GLU A 27 11.00 -8.54 -19.49
C GLU A 27 10.39 -7.16 -19.73
N GLY A 28 10.33 -6.70 -20.99
CA GLY A 28 9.69 -5.41 -21.29
C GLY A 28 8.18 -5.40 -21.00
N VAL A 29 7.49 -6.54 -21.18
CA VAL A 29 6.07 -6.65 -20.81
C VAL A 29 5.90 -6.62 -19.29
N MET A 30 6.78 -7.31 -18.56
CA MET A 30 6.75 -7.33 -17.10
C MET A 30 7.06 -5.94 -16.53
N ALA A 31 8.07 -5.27 -17.06
CA ALA A 31 8.44 -3.90 -16.67
C ALA A 31 7.28 -2.91 -16.90
N LEU A 32 6.52 -3.04 -18.00
CA LEU A 32 5.31 -2.24 -18.21
C LEU A 32 4.26 -2.45 -17.12
N LEU A 33 4.00 -3.70 -16.73
CA LEU A 33 3.03 -4.02 -15.67
C LEU A 33 3.50 -3.49 -14.31
N LYS A 34 4.80 -3.62 -14.00
CA LYS A 34 5.41 -3.05 -12.79
C LYS A 34 5.31 -1.53 -12.78
N LEU A 35 5.59 -0.86 -13.90
CA LEU A 35 5.44 0.58 -14.05
C LEU A 35 3.99 1.03 -13.80
N TRP A 36 2.99 0.31 -14.33
CA TRP A 36 1.59 0.61 -14.07
C TRP A 36 1.21 0.43 -12.59
N ALA A 37 1.68 -0.63 -11.95
CA ALA A 37 1.45 -0.86 -10.53
C ALA A 37 2.10 0.24 -9.68
N TRP A 38 3.36 0.61 -9.97
CA TRP A 38 4.06 1.70 -9.32
C TRP A 38 3.33 3.02 -9.50
N THR A 39 2.87 3.31 -10.71
CA THR A 39 2.10 4.52 -11.04
C THR A 39 0.82 4.60 -10.24
N ALA A 40 0.05 3.51 -10.15
CA ALA A 40 -1.19 3.51 -9.36
C ALA A 40 -0.99 3.80 -7.87
N GLY A 41 0.15 3.37 -7.31
CA GLY A 41 0.51 3.60 -5.91
C GLY A 41 1.07 4.99 -5.62
N ASN A 42 1.92 5.52 -6.51
CA ASN A 42 2.71 6.74 -6.28
C ASN A 42 2.19 7.97 -7.03
N ARG A 43 1.61 7.76 -8.21
CA ARG A 43 1.17 8.79 -9.17
C ARG A 43 -0.23 8.43 -9.70
N PRO A 44 -1.27 8.43 -8.84
CA PRO A 44 -2.59 7.89 -9.20
C PRO A 44 -3.23 8.58 -10.42
N GLY A 45 -2.85 9.82 -10.73
CA GLY A 45 -3.26 10.54 -11.93
C GLY A 45 -2.58 10.10 -13.24
N GLY A 46 -1.67 9.13 -13.22
CA GLY A 46 -0.96 8.63 -14.41
C GLY A 46 0.18 9.51 -14.89
N MET A 47 0.40 10.64 -14.22
CA MET A 47 1.39 11.65 -14.56
C MET A 47 2.71 11.38 -13.82
N LEU A 48 3.80 11.26 -14.57
CA LEU A 48 5.14 10.92 -14.08
C LEU A 48 6.03 12.17 -13.97
N THR A 49 5.44 13.34 -13.67
CA THR A 49 6.19 14.61 -13.55
C THR A 49 7.38 14.50 -12.58
N GLY A 50 8.54 14.98 -13.05
CA GLY A 50 9.78 14.97 -12.30
C GLY A 50 10.55 13.65 -12.34
N LEU A 51 10.08 12.66 -13.08
CA LEU A 51 10.84 11.46 -13.42
C LEU A 51 11.49 11.66 -14.79
N ASP A 52 12.79 11.43 -14.87
CA ASP A 52 13.52 11.25 -16.13
C ASP A 52 13.42 9.79 -16.60
N ALA A 53 14.04 9.49 -17.75
CA ALA A 53 13.97 8.15 -18.33
C ALA A 53 14.54 7.08 -17.38
N GLU A 54 15.67 7.37 -16.73
CA GLU A 54 16.31 6.47 -15.76
C GLU A 54 15.38 6.19 -14.58
N ALA A 55 14.76 7.22 -14.00
CA ALA A 55 13.84 7.04 -12.88
C ALA A 55 12.56 6.29 -13.28
N VAL A 56 12.09 6.44 -14.52
CA VAL A 56 10.98 5.64 -15.06
C VAL A 56 11.38 4.17 -15.20
N GLU A 57 12.58 3.88 -15.69
CA GLU A 57 13.10 2.51 -15.82
C GLU A 57 13.32 1.85 -14.46
N LEU A 58 13.81 2.61 -13.47
CA LEU A 58 13.92 2.14 -12.09
C LEU A 58 12.55 1.86 -11.46
N ALA A 59 11.56 2.72 -11.70
CA ALA A 59 10.18 2.49 -11.25
C ALA A 59 9.54 1.26 -11.92
N ALA A 60 9.96 0.94 -13.14
CA ALA A 60 9.54 -0.24 -13.89
C ALA A 60 10.33 -1.51 -13.54
N ASP A 61 11.41 -1.39 -12.77
CA ASP A 61 12.36 -2.49 -12.49
C ASP A 61 12.83 -3.13 -13.81
N TRP A 62 13.32 -2.26 -14.72
CA TRP A 62 13.87 -2.62 -16.01
C TRP A 62 15.37 -2.90 -15.90
N ASP A 63 15.76 -4.13 -16.22
CA ASP A 63 17.16 -4.60 -16.14
C ASP A 63 17.85 -4.72 -17.53
N GLY A 64 17.24 -4.17 -18.58
CA GLY A 64 17.81 -4.21 -19.92
C GLY A 64 18.72 -3.01 -20.22
N GLU A 65 18.87 -2.68 -21.51
CA GLU A 65 19.67 -1.52 -21.91
C GLU A 65 18.98 -0.21 -21.52
N ASP A 66 19.72 0.68 -20.86
CA ASP A 66 19.27 1.99 -20.40
C ASP A 66 18.64 2.81 -21.53
N GLY A 67 17.50 3.42 -21.25
CA GLY A 67 16.71 4.23 -22.18
C GLY A 67 15.96 3.44 -23.26
N THR A 68 16.23 2.15 -23.43
CA THR A 68 15.58 1.31 -24.45
C THR A 68 14.13 1.03 -24.10
N PHE A 69 13.81 0.91 -22.81
CA PHE A 69 12.44 0.69 -22.37
C PHE A 69 11.60 1.95 -22.58
N VAL A 70 12.06 3.11 -22.10
CA VAL A 70 11.33 4.37 -22.24
C VAL A 70 11.14 4.75 -23.72
N SER A 71 12.20 4.69 -24.53
CA SER A 71 12.10 4.96 -25.97
C SER A 71 11.10 4.04 -26.68
N THR A 72 11.08 2.75 -26.33
CA THR A 72 10.12 1.80 -26.89
C THR A 72 8.68 2.09 -26.45
N LEU A 73 8.46 2.51 -25.20
CA LEU A 73 7.12 2.88 -24.74
C LEU A 73 6.59 4.13 -25.44
N LEU A 74 7.44 5.13 -25.66
CA LEU A 74 7.11 6.35 -26.42
C LEU A 74 6.75 6.00 -27.87
N ASP A 75 7.58 5.20 -28.55
CA ASP A 75 7.35 4.71 -29.91
C ASP A 75 6.01 3.98 -30.07
N LEU A 76 5.65 3.18 -29.06
CA LEU A 76 4.42 2.38 -29.09
C LEU A 76 3.20 3.15 -28.56
N ARG A 77 3.35 4.40 -28.14
CA ARG A 77 2.31 5.20 -27.49
C ARG A 77 1.71 4.44 -26.30
N LEU A 78 2.58 3.87 -25.48
CA LEU A 78 2.27 3.32 -24.15
C LEU A 78 2.67 4.32 -23.06
N LEU A 79 3.61 5.20 -23.40
CA LEU A 79 3.98 6.40 -22.66
C LEU A 79 3.83 7.59 -23.61
N ASP A 80 3.41 8.73 -23.07
CA ASP A 80 3.40 10.01 -23.76
C ASP A 80 4.45 10.93 -23.14
N ASP A 81 5.05 11.78 -23.97
CA ASP A 81 5.93 12.87 -23.56
C ASP A 81 5.27 14.20 -23.96
N ALA A 82 5.05 15.06 -22.97
CA ALA A 82 4.58 16.42 -23.14
C ALA A 82 5.64 17.37 -22.56
N ASP A 83 6.45 17.96 -23.43
CA ASP A 83 7.48 18.95 -23.08
C ASP A 83 8.47 18.47 -21.99
N GLY A 84 8.89 17.20 -22.07
CA GLY A 84 9.81 16.58 -21.11
C GLY A 84 9.12 16.03 -19.86
N THR A 85 7.80 15.94 -19.88
CA THR A 85 7.01 15.35 -18.81
C THR A 85 6.32 14.09 -19.31
N PHE A 86 6.67 12.95 -18.70
CA PHE A 86 6.09 11.66 -19.06
C PHE A 86 4.71 11.43 -18.43
N ALA A 87 3.83 10.76 -19.16
CA ALA A 87 2.53 10.29 -18.67
C ALA A 87 2.19 8.92 -19.26
N ILE A 88 1.54 8.06 -18.47
CA ILE A 88 1.02 6.79 -19.00
C ILE A 88 -0.11 7.09 -19.98
N HIS A 89 0.00 6.57 -21.20
CA HIS A 89 -0.98 6.80 -22.26
C HIS A 89 -2.35 6.23 -21.88
N ASP A 90 -3.42 6.99 -22.14
CA ASP A 90 -4.82 6.65 -21.84
C ASP A 90 -5.05 6.15 -20.40
N TRP A 91 -4.29 6.67 -19.42
CA TRP A 91 -4.38 6.21 -18.03
C TRP A 91 -5.78 6.42 -17.43
N GLU A 92 -6.37 7.59 -17.61
CA GLU A 92 -7.68 7.91 -17.03
C GLU A 92 -8.80 7.02 -17.58
N ASP A 93 -8.74 6.69 -18.87
CA ASP A 93 -9.74 5.84 -19.54
C ASP A 93 -9.70 4.40 -19.02
N HIS A 94 -8.50 3.86 -18.81
CA HIS A 94 -8.32 2.49 -18.32
C HIS A 94 -8.39 2.37 -16.80
N GLN A 95 -8.03 3.44 -16.08
CA GLN A 95 -7.90 3.45 -14.62
C GLN A 95 -8.78 4.54 -13.96
N ALA A 96 -9.99 4.76 -14.47
CA ALA A 96 -10.93 5.76 -13.95
C ALA A 96 -11.20 5.66 -12.44
N TYR A 97 -11.06 4.47 -11.86
CA TYR A 97 -11.04 4.32 -10.41
C TYR A 97 -9.75 4.90 -9.84
N ALA A 98 -8.58 4.39 -10.22
CA ALA A 98 -7.29 4.85 -9.68
C ALA A 98 -7.07 6.37 -9.83
N SER A 99 -7.45 6.97 -10.96
CA SER A 99 -7.31 8.41 -11.23
C SER A 99 -8.16 9.28 -10.31
N LYS A 100 -9.36 8.83 -9.95
CA LYS A 100 -10.27 9.55 -9.04
C LYS A 100 -9.97 9.30 -7.57
N SER A 101 -8.85 8.69 -7.21
CA SER A 101 -8.52 8.36 -5.81
C SER A 101 -8.43 9.60 -4.92
N GLU A 102 -7.80 10.68 -5.39
CA GLU A 102 -7.71 11.94 -4.64
C GLU A 102 -9.06 12.68 -4.56
N GLU A 103 -9.82 12.67 -5.64
CA GLU A 103 -11.17 13.25 -5.66
C GLU A 103 -12.15 12.46 -4.76
N ARG A 104 -12.05 11.13 -4.73
CA ARG A 104 -12.84 10.27 -3.83
C ARG A 104 -12.39 10.42 -2.37
N SER A 105 -11.10 10.53 -2.10
CA SER A 105 -10.58 10.77 -0.74
C SER A 105 -10.99 12.15 -0.22
N SER A 106 -10.88 13.19 -1.05
CA SER A 106 -11.32 14.54 -0.69
C SER A 106 -12.84 14.65 -0.56
N LYS A 107 -13.62 14.00 -1.42
CA LYS A 107 -15.08 13.92 -1.31
C LYS A 107 -15.53 13.11 -0.10
N ALA A 108 -14.81 12.04 0.26
CA ALA A 108 -15.06 11.27 1.48
C ALA A 108 -14.73 12.08 2.74
N LYS A 109 -13.61 12.83 2.75
CA LYS A 109 -13.27 13.76 3.84
C LYS A 109 -14.31 14.86 3.98
N LYS A 110 -14.68 15.53 2.89
CA LYS A 110 -15.75 16.56 2.89
C LYS A 110 -17.11 15.99 3.34
N ALA A 111 -17.45 14.77 2.92
CA ALA A 111 -18.68 14.11 3.35
C ALA A 111 -18.64 13.69 4.84
N ALA A 112 -17.47 13.28 5.34
CA ALA A 112 -17.28 12.97 6.76
C ALA A 112 -17.33 14.23 7.62
N GLU A 113 -16.68 15.31 7.20
CA GLU A 113 -16.72 16.63 7.83
C GLU A 113 -18.15 17.18 7.86
N ALA A 114 -18.89 17.10 6.76
CA ALA A 114 -20.30 17.52 6.72
C ALA A 114 -21.20 16.71 7.67
N ARG A 115 -20.96 15.39 7.79
CA ARG A 115 -21.65 14.54 8.77
C ARG A 115 -21.31 14.91 10.21
N TRP A 116 -20.04 15.16 10.50
CA TRP A 116 -19.59 15.51 11.86
C TRP A 116 -20.06 16.90 12.29
N SER A 117 -20.04 17.88 11.38
CA SER A 117 -20.57 19.23 11.64
C SER A 117 -22.08 19.19 11.89
N LYS A 118 -22.84 18.44 11.08
CA LYS A 118 -24.28 18.27 11.30
C LYS A 118 -24.61 17.59 12.63
N ALA A 119 -23.88 16.53 13.00
CA ALA A 119 -24.06 15.88 14.30
C ALA A 119 -23.73 16.83 15.48
N LYS A 120 -22.76 17.74 15.32
CA LYS A 120 -22.40 18.74 16.32
C LYS A 120 -23.43 19.87 16.42
N GLU A 121 -24.03 20.27 15.31
CA GLU A 121 -25.17 21.21 15.26
C GLU A 121 -26.41 20.61 15.93
N ASP A 122 -26.72 19.33 15.66
CA ASP A 122 -27.85 18.62 16.28
C ASP A 122 -27.64 18.44 17.80
N MET A 123 -26.41 18.20 18.26
CA MET A 123 -26.07 18.16 19.71
C MET A 123 -26.08 19.56 20.37
N GLY A 124 -25.77 20.63 19.62
CA GLY A 124 -25.83 22.01 20.11
C GLY A 124 -27.26 22.57 20.15
N ALA A 125 -28.12 22.14 19.24
CA ALA A 125 -29.53 22.55 19.18
C ALA A 125 -30.41 21.88 20.25
N GLY A 126 -29.96 20.76 20.83
CA GLY A 126 -30.66 20.06 21.93
C GLY A 126 -30.49 20.67 23.31
N ALA A 127 -29.65 21.70 23.48
CA ALA A 127 -29.26 22.22 24.80
C ALA A 127 -30.05 23.45 25.29
N SER A 128 -31.16 23.84 24.64
CA SER A 128 -31.88 25.08 25.01
C SER A 128 -33.23 24.90 25.73
N ASN A 129 -33.72 23.68 25.98
CA ASN A 129 -35.02 23.50 26.65
C ASN A 129 -35.06 22.45 27.78
N ALA A 130 -33.91 21.98 28.29
CA ALA A 130 -33.90 21.17 29.50
C ALA A 130 -34.08 22.09 30.73
N GLN A 131 -35.31 22.23 31.23
CA GLN A 131 -35.53 22.80 32.55
C GLN A 131 -34.86 21.89 33.61
N PRO A 132 -34.15 22.45 34.61
CA PRO A 132 -33.59 21.65 35.68
C PRO A 132 -34.73 21.13 36.56
N MET A 133 -34.98 19.81 36.53
CA MET A 133 -35.83 19.16 37.53
C MET A 133 -35.07 19.12 38.85
N LEU A 134 -35.25 20.17 39.66
CA LEU A 134 -34.84 20.20 41.06
C LEU A 134 -36.04 19.81 41.92
N THR A 135 -36.24 18.51 42.19
CA THR A 135 -37.15 18.07 43.25
C THR A 135 -36.61 16.81 43.96
N ASP A 136 -36.27 17.03 45.22
CA ASP A 136 -36.27 16.12 46.36
C ASP A 136 -35.40 14.86 46.34
N ALA A 137 -34.19 15.05 46.87
CA ALA A 137 -33.49 14.02 47.61
C ALA A 137 -34.13 13.85 49.01
N THR A 138 -35.01 12.87 49.19
CA THR A 138 -35.12 12.08 50.43
C THR A 138 -36.14 10.95 50.28
N SER A 139 -35.86 9.81 50.91
CA SER A 139 -36.60 8.54 50.89
C SER A 139 -36.19 7.65 49.71
N ILE A 140 -35.61 6.45 49.88
CA ILE A 140 -35.93 5.43 50.87
C ILE A 140 -34.69 4.55 51.07
N ASN A 141 -34.24 4.51 52.31
CA ASN A 141 -33.33 3.50 52.85
C ASN A 141 -34.12 2.19 53.05
N GLU A 142 -33.42 1.05 53.02
CA GLU A 142 -33.93 -0.32 53.19
C GLU A 142 -34.69 -0.82 51.94
N HIS A 143 -34.27 -1.87 51.24
CA HIS A 143 -34.28 -3.26 51.67
C HIS A 143 -33.20 -4.05 50.87
N THR A 144 -32.29 -4.73 51.57
CA THR A 144 -32.17 -6.20 51.68
C THR A 144 -31.27 -6.92 50.66
N PHE A 145 -30.11 -7.33 51.17
CA PHE A 145 -29.39 -8.60 50.96
C PHE A 145 -29.00 -9.05 49.52
N SER A 146 -27.70 -8.87 49.25
CA SER A 146 -26.73 -9.84 48.71
C SER A 146 -27.19 -10.96 47.76
N ASN A 147 -26.57 -11.02 46.57
CA ASN A 147 -25.90 -12.23 46.05
C ASN A 147 -25.16 -11.92 44.74
N ALA A 148 -23.91 -11.48 44.84
CA ALA A 148 -22.95 -11.57 43.74
C ALA A 148 -21.59 -12.00 44.33
N PRO A 149 -21.02 -13.16 43.94
CA PRO A 149 -19.72 -13.56 44.45
C PRO A 149 -18.61 -12.72 43.82
N GLU A 150 -17.90 -12.01 44.68
CA GLU A 150 -16.63 -11.35 44.45
C GLU A 150 -15.53 -12.42 44.26
N THR A 151 -14.76 -12.36 43.16
CA THR A 151 -13.40 -12.92 43.16
C THR A 151 -12.42 -11.87 42.68
N ARG A 152 -11.71 -11.32 43.66
CA ARG A 152 -10.58 -10.39 43.55
C ARG A 152 -9.30 -11.20 43.79
N ASN A 153 -8.45 -11.33 42.77
CA ASN A 153 -6.98 -11.28 42.85
C ASN A 153 -6.33 -11.99 41.66
N GLN A 154 -5.83 -11.24 40.67
CA GLN A 154 -4.49 -11.46 40.14
C GLN A 154 -3.88 -10.09 39.79
N LYS A 155 -2.67 -9.83 40.29
CA LYS A 155 -1.90 -8.59 40.06
C LYS A 155 -1.32 -8.60 38.64
N PRO A 156 -1.26 -7.46 37.94
CA PRO A 156 -0.62 -7.38 36.63
C PRO A 156 0.91 -7.50 36.78
N VAL A 157 1.52 -8.42 36.04
CA VAL A 157 2.97 -8.55 35.94
C VAL A 157 3.45 -7.56 34.86
N PHE A 158 4.14 -6.52 35.31
CA PHE A 158 4.89 -5.61 34.43
C PHE A 158 6.30 -6.17 34.27
N TYR A 159 6.74 -6.41 33.03
CA TYR A 159 8.16 -6.50 32.72
C TYR A 159 8.56 -5.22 31.99
N ASN A 160 9.25 -4.35 32.72
CA ASN A 160 10.05 -3.27 32.17
C ASN A 160 11.45 -3.81 31.87
N THR A 161 11.95 -3.67 30.64
CA THR A 161 13.38 -3.40 30.41
C THR A 161 13.61 -2.68 29.08
N THR A 162 14.23 -1.50 29.17
CA THR A 162 15.09 -0.84 28.17
C THR A 162 16.34 -0.39 28.96
N PRO A 163 17.42 0.12 28.35
CA PRO A 163 18.26 -0.32 27.23
C PRO A 163 19.74 -0.57 27.70
N ASP A 164 20.63 -0.94 26.78
CA ASP A 164 22.11 -0.94 26.87
C ASP A 164 22.87 -2.05 27.65
N GLY A 165 23.80 -2.72 26.94
CA GLY A 165 25.02 -3.30 27.54
C GLY A 165 25.52 -4.67 27.02
N VAL A 166 26.05 -4.74 25.78
CA VAL A 166 27.32 -5.38 25.31
C VAL A 166 27.95 -6.47 26.24
N VAL A 167 28.38 -7.68 25.81
CA VAL A 167 29.49 -8.08 24.89
C VAL A 167 29.47 -9.61 24.57
N VAL A 168 29.73 -9.97 23.29
CA VAL A 168 30.65 -10.98 22.65
C VAL A 168 30.82 -12.42 23.24
N ASP A 169 31.11 -13.52 22.52
CA ASP A 169 31.91 -13.79 21.30
C ASP A 169 31.61 -15.20 20.68
N ALA A 170 32.00 -15.37 19.40
CA ALA A 170 32.39 -16.54 18.55
C ALA A 170 32.28 -18.01 19.07
N ASP A 171 32.01 -19.06 18.28
CA ASP A 171 32.63 -19.57 17.03
C ASP A 171 31.78 -20.78 16.48
N PRO A 172 31.89 -21.22 15.19
CA PRO A 172 30.92 -22.08 14.49
C PRO A 172 31.34 -23.57 14.43
N GLY A 173 30.36 -24.48 14.39
CA GLY A 173 30.63 -25.89 14.09
C GLY A 173 29.38 -26.77 13.98
N ASP A 174 29.34 -27.54 12.89
CA ASP A 174 28.50 -28.70 12.56
C ASP A 174 27.01 -28.49 12.20
N ASP A 175 26.78 -28.31 10.89
CA ASP A 175 25.51 -28.64 10.23
C ASP A 175 25.67 -30.00 9.49
N PRO A 176 24.90 -31.04 9.85
CA PRO A 176 25.13 -32.43 9.42
C PRO A 176 24.33 -32.85 8.17
N ASP A 177 24.28 -32.03 7.11
CA ASP A 177 23.49 -32.41 5.91
C ASP A 177 24.00 -31.85 4.57
N ALA A 178 25.25 -32.18 4.21
CA ALA A 178 25.77 -31.96 2.86
C ALA A 178 25.70 -33.25 2.00
N PRO A 179 25.11 -33.24 0.80
CA PRO A 179 25.03 -34.41 -0.07
C PRO A 179 26.35 -34.75 -0.77
N ALA A 180 26.60 -36.05 -0.93
CA ALA A 180 27.81 -36.66 -1.46
C ALA A 180 28.08 -36.34 -2.94
N SER A 181 29.31 -35.92 -3.25
CA SER A 181 29.87 -35.83 -4.60
C SER A 181 30.68 -37.10 -4.95
N GLU A 182 30.31 -37.75 -6.05
CA GLU A 182 31.02 -38.88 -6.68
C GLU A 182 32.41 -38.49 -7.23
N PRO A 183 33.34 -39.45 -7.42
CA PRO A 183 34.75 -39.18 -7.70
C PRO A 183 35.07 -39.00 -9.20
N GLU A 184 35.77 -37.91 -9.54
CA GLU A 184 36.33 -37.71 -10.89
C GLU A 184 37.60 -38.55 -11.14
N GLU A 185 37.59 -39.09 -12.36
CA GLU A 185 38.48 -40.03 -12.99
C GLU A 185 39.83 -39.38 -13.39
N LYS A 186 40.96 -39.98 -12.99
CA LYS A 186 42.30 -39.58 -13.44
C LYS A 186 42.55 -40.08 -14.86
N ASN A 187 42.75 -39.17 -15.80
CA ASN A 187 43.25 -39.50 -17.15
C ASN A 187 44.79 -39.68 -17.15
N PRO A 188 45.37 -40.54 -18.01
CA PRO A 188 46.75 -41.04 -17.89
C PRO A 188 47.79 -40.17 -18.63
N ARG A 189 49.06 -40.46 -18.37
CA ARG A 189 50.21 -40.07 -19.20
C ARG A 189 50.40 -41.06 -20.35
#